data_AF-A0A7S1D4C7-F1
#
_entry.id   AF-A0A7S1D4C7-F1
#
_cell.length_a   1.000
_cell.length_b   1.000
_cell.length_c   1.000
_cell.angle_alpha   90.00
_cell.angle_beta   90.00
_cell.angle_gamma   90.00
#
_symmetry.space_group_name_H-M   'P 1'
#
loop_
_entity.id
_entity.type
_entity.pdbx_description
1 polymer ?
#
loop_
_entity_poly.entity_id
_entity_poly.type
_entity_poly.pdbx_seq_one_letter_code
_entity_poly.pdbx_strand_id
1 'polypeptide(L)'
;MLVECQKRNICGKVTNMYDLYFANEKLDATAVPYFEGDYFPGEAENIIKEIIDGGGKKGPSGSKKSKKKSNKSKRNGRMDDDDLVANGILDGPKSFQEGGRDEVMLKMGETIHPMKDSFIVAFLNWSGAQPENLIVPDSVMQCRNDNPQVQEAPNRKRDFRGETRTLDGRLVKVIDDDDEDMDCEFFNNRQAFLNLCRGNHYQFDELRRAKHTSMMVLWHLHNKDAPKFVQQCAACNREILTGTRYHCNTCADYDLCEECYRKPDTNRGSCTHRLQPVAVETENNQDGQAGSSNGLTEAQRRERQRNLQ
;
A
#
# COMPACT_ATOMS: atom_id res chain seq x y z
N MET A 1 -11.54 -15.95 -10.57
CA MET A 1 -10.35 -16.44 -9.86
C MET A 1 -10.73 -17.34 -8.68
N LEU A 2 -11.38 -16.84 -7.62
CA LEU A 2 -11.63 -17.65 -6.40
C LEU A 2 -12.51 -18.89 -6.61
N VAL A 3 -13.50 -18.84 -7.51
CA VAL A 3 -14.30 -20.02 -7.90
C VAL A 3 -13.39 -21.15 -8.41
N GLU A 4 -12.34 -20.81 -9.15
CA GLU A 4 -11.38 -21.79 -9.66
C GLU A 4 -10.48 -22.32 -8.54
N CYS A 5 -10.09 -21.47 -7.59
CA CYS A 5 -9.38 -21.91 -6.38
C CYS A 5 -10.21 -22.92 -5.55
N GLN A 6 -11.53 -22.75 -5.49
CA GLN A 6 -12.41 -23.71 -4.82
C GLN A 6 -12.45 -25.05 -5.55
N LYS A 7 -12.61 -25.06 -6.88
CA LYS A 7 -12.56 -26.30 -7.67
C LYS A 7 -11.24 -27.05 -7.50
N ARG A 8 -10.14 -26.30 -7.34
CA ARG A 8 -8.79 -26.84 -7.14
C ARG A 8 -8.48 -27.22 -5.68
N ASN A 9 -9.45 -27.14 -4.77
CA ASN A 9 -9.26 -27.40 -3.33
C ASN A 9 -8.16 -26.54 -2.67
N ILE A 10 -7.90 -25.34 -3.22
CA ILE A 10 -6.97 -24.35 -2.65
C ILE A 10 -7.69 -23.45 -1.64
N CYS A 11 -8.96 -23.12 -1.91
CA CYS A 11 -9.82 -22.34 -1.03
C CYS A 11 -11.05 -23.18 -0.68
N GLY A 12 -11.45 -23.20 0.58
CA GLY A 12 -12.65 -23.93 1.01
C GLY A 12 -13.92 -23.12 0.75
N LYS A 13 -14.19 -22.20 1.67
CA LYS A 13 -15.34 -21.29 1.61
C LYS A 13 -14.89 -19.91 1.16
N VAL A 14 -15.73 -19.26 0.37
CA VAL A 14 -15.65 -17.83 0.08
C VAL A 14 -16.94 -17.18 0.58
N THR A 15 -16.81 -16.05 1.26
CA THR A 15 -17.93 -15.25 1.78
C THR A 15 -17.54 -13.78 1.74
N ASN A 16 -18.29 -12.92 2.41
CA ASN A 16 -17.96 -11.50 2.54
C ASN A 16 -17.81 -11.10 4.00
N MET A 17 -17.19 -9.94 4.22
CA MET A 17 -16.97 -9.38 5.55
C MET A 17 -18.29 -9.10 6.30
N TYR A 18 -19.34 -8.70 5.57
CA TYR A 18 -20.65 -8.41 6.16
C TYR A 18 -21.25 -9.64 6.81
N ASP A 19 -21.43 -10.73 6.07
CA ASP A 19 -22.06 -11.95 6.55
C ASP A 19 -21.23 -12.61 7.67
N LEU A 20 -19.91 -12.42 7.67
CA LEU A 20 -19.01 -13.03 8.67
C LEU A 20 -18.91 -12.22 9.97
N TYR A 21 -18.73 -10.90 9.88
CA TYR A 21 -18.47 -10.04 11.03
C TYR A 21 -19.68 -9.15 11.37
N PHE A 22 -20.16 -8.37 10.41
CA PHE A 22 -21.15 -7.31 10.65
C PHE A 22 -22.60 -7.80 10.74
N ALA A 23 -22.91 -9.01 10.30
CA ALA A 23 -24.21 -9.66 10.53
C ALA A 23 -24.23 -10.46 11.85
N ASN A 24 -23.06 -10.72 12.45
CA ASN A 24 -22.94 -11.50 13.67
C ASN A 24 -23.09 -10.61 14.91
N GLU A 25 -24.18 -10.78 15.65
CA GLU A 25 -24.49 -9.99 16.84
C GLU A 25 -23.54 -10.24 18.02
N LYS A 26 -22.80 -11.34 18.00
CA LYS A 26 -21.86 -11.71 19.07
C LYS A 26 -20.48 -11.08 18.92
N LEU A 27 -20.19 -10.46 17.78
CA LEU A 27 -18.89 -9.88 17.48
C LEU A 27 -18.93 -8.36 17.67
N ASP A 28 -17.84 -7.83 18.22
CA ASP A 28 -17.58 -6.40 18.35
C ASP A 28 -16.54 -5.95 17.30
N ALA A 29 -16.24 -4.64 17.28
CA ALA A 29 -15.30 -4.07 16.34
C ALA A 29 -13.86 -4.64 16.46
N THR A 30 -13.50 -5.23 17.60
CA THR A 30 -12.15 -5.81 17.80
C THR A 30 -11.96 -7.13 17.07
N ALA A 31 -13.04 -7.80 16.69
CA ALA A 31 -13.00 -9.03 15.90
C ALA A 31 -12.70 -8.78 14.41
N VAL A 32 -12.90 -7.55 13.92
CA VAL A 32 -12.69 -7.20 12.51
C VAL A 32 -11.18 -7.08 12.23
N PRO A 33 -10.63 -7.77 11.21
CA PRO A 33 -9.22 -7.65 10.85
C PRO A 33 -8.81 -6.21 10.54
N TYR A 34 -7.66 -5.80 11.08
CA TYR A 34 -7.08 -4.47 10.88
C TYR A 34 -5.91 -4.54 9.89
N PHE A 35 -6.07 -3.92 8.73
CA PHE A 35 -5.02 -3.82 7.71
C PHE A 35 -4.72 -2.36 7.40
N GLU A 36 -3.45 -2.03 7.21
CA GLU A 36 -3.01 -0.67 6.86
C GLU A 36 -3.53 -0.26 5.48
N GLY A 37 -4.09 0.95 5.39
CA GLY A 37 -4.64 1.49 4.14
C GLY A 37 -5.96 0.86 3.68
N ASP A 38 -6.58 0.02 4.51
CA ASP A 38 -7.89 -0.56 4.23
C ASP A 38 -9.03 0.42 4.54
N TYR A 39 -10.22 0.10 4.04
CA TYR A 39 -11.42 0.93 4.21
C TYR A 39 -11.87 1.01 5.67
N PHE A 40 -11.79 -0.10 6.41
CA PHE A 40 -12.44 -0.21 7.73
C PHE A 40 -11.88 0.70 8.82
N PRO A 41 -10.54 0.82 9.01
CA PRO A 41 -10.00 1.67 10.06
C PRO A 41 -10.45 3.13 9.94
N GLY A 42 -10.42 3.70 8.73
CA GLY A 42 -10.80 5.09 8.50
C GLY A 42 -12.29 5.35 8.73
N GLU A 43 -13.16 4.45 8.26
CA GLU A 43 -14.59 4.57 8.52
C GLU A 43 -14.96 4.35 9.99
N ALA A 44 -14.31 3.40 10.67
CA ALA A 44 -14.51 3.19 12.10
C ALA A 44 -14.15 4.46 12.89
N GLU A 45 -13.05 5.14 12.54
CA GLU A 45 -12.71 6.43 13.15
C GLU A 45 -13.76 7.51 12.90
N ASN A 46 -14.31 7.60 11.68
CA ASN A 46 -15.37 8.56 11.36
C ASN A 46 -16.63 8.28 12.18
N ILE A 47 -17.05 7.01 12.25
CA ILE A 47 -18.19 6.57 13.04
C ILE A 47 -17.99 6.87 14.52
N ILE A 48 -16.80 6.59 15.07
CA ILE A 48 -16.48 6.88 16.48
C ILE A 48 -16.58 8.39 16.74
N LYS A 49 -16.06 9.24 15.84
CA LYS A 49 -16.19 10.70 15.97
C LYS A 49 -17.65 11.14 15.96
N GLU A 50 -18.47 10.61 15.05
CA GLU A 50 -19.89 10.92 14.98
C GLU A 50 -20.65 10.50 16.24
N ILE A 51 -20.33 9.34 16.81
CA ILE A 51 -20.93 8.87 18.06
C ILE A 51 -20.56 9.80 19.21
N ILE A 52 -19.28 10.20 19.33
CA ILE A 52 -18.81 11.11 20.37
C ILE A 52 -19.46 12.50 20.23
N ASP A 53 -19.50 13.03 19.01
CA ASP A 53 -20.05 14.37 18.74
C ASP A 53 -21.59 14.39 18.83
N GLY A 54 -22.26 13.29 18.48
CA GLY A 54 -23.71 13.10 18.60
C GLY A 54 -24.19 12.79 20.02
N GLY A 55 -23.34 12.15 20.83
CA GLY A 55 -23.59 11.87 22.26
C GLY A 55 -23.43 13.10 23.16
N GLY A 56 -22.83 14.17 22.64
CA GLY A 56 -22.76 15.47 23.31
C GLY A 56 -24.09 16.21 23.24
N LYS A 57 -24.90 16.10 24.30
CA LYS A 57 -25.98 17.07 24.60
C LYS A 57 -25.40 18.49 24.63
N LYS A 58 -25.34 19.18 23.48
CA LYS A 58 -25.16 20.63 23.44
C LYS A 58 -26.43 21.28 23.97
N GLY A 59 -26.35 21.75 25.21
CA GLY A 59 -27.36 22.64 25.78
C GLY A 59 -27.57 23.87 24.90
N PRO A 60 -28.77 24.49 24.93
CA PRO A 60 -29.14 25.51 23.97
C PRO A 60 -28.41 26.83 24.29
N SER A 61 -27.36 27.16 23.56
CA SER A 61 -26.90 28.54 23.43
C SER A 61 -27.41 29.11 22.12
N GLY A 62 -28.46 29.93 22.21
CA GLY A 62 -29.16 30.46 21.05
C GLY A 62 -28.42 31.57 20.31
N SER A 63 -28.64 31.63 18.99
CA SER A 63 -28.86 32.90 18.27
C SER A 63 -29.37 32.66 16.84
N LYS A 64 -30.68 32.89 16.70
CA LYS A 64 -31.48 33.40 15.56
C LYS A 64 -31.01 33.24 14.08
N LYS A 65 -31.99 32.69 13.34
CA LYS A 65 -32.57 33.10 12.03
C LYS A 65 -31.80 32.81 10.73
N SER A 66 -32.39 31.92 9.92
CA SER A 66 -32.93 32.32 8.62
C SER A 66 -34.11 31.43 8.19
N LYS A 67 -35.09 32.06 7.51
CA LYS A 67 -36.40 31.53 7.11
C LYS A 67 -36.27 30.49 5.99
N LYS A 68 -37.02 29.38 6.06
CA LYS A 68 -37.42 28.63 4.85
C LYS A 68 -38.95 28.51 4.79
N LYS A 69 -39.48 28.85 3.62
CA LYS A 69 -40.90 28.91 3.26
C LYS A 69 -41.55 27.53 3.38
N SER A 70 -42.79 27.56 3.83
CA SER A 70 -43.77 26.49 3.83
C SER A 70 -43.96 25.87 2.45
N ASN A 71 -44.03 24.55 2.38
CA ASN A 71 -45.01 23.88 1.53
C ASN A 71 -45.56 22.66 2.27
N LYS A 72 -46.87 22.72 2.52
CA LYS A 72 -47.69 21.79 3.27
C LYS A 72 -48.03 20.62 2.34
N SER A 73 -47.53 19.42 2.63
CA SER A 73 -48.12 18.19 2.11
C SER A 73 -48.55 17.33 3.30
N LYS A 74 -49.83 16.99 3.28
CA LYS A 74 -50.56 16.26 4.32
C LYS A 74 -50.29 14.78 4.07
N ARG A 75 -49.47 14.13 4.90
CA ARG A 75 -49.30 12.67 4.90
C ARG A 75 -49.55 12.17 6.32
N ASN A 76 -50.40 11.14 6.42
CA ASN A 76 -50.82 10.51 7.65
C ASN A 76 -49.60 10.11 8.49
N GLY A 77 -49.60 10.53 9.76
CA GLY A 77 -48.51 10.30 10.70
C GLY A 77 -48.34 8.82 11.00
N ARG A 78 -47.28 8.24 10.44
CA ARG A 78 -46.56 7.15 11.09
C ARG A 78 -45.50 7.85 11.93
N MET A 79 -45.53 7.66 13.25
CA MET A 79 -44.45 8.16 14.12
C MET A 79 -43.16 7.47 13.68
N ASP A 80 -42.10 8.24 13.47
CA ASP A 80 -40.76 7.71 13.23
C ASP A 80 -40.28 7.00 14.51
N ASP A 81 -39.49 5.94 14.38
CA ASP A 81 -39.00 5.13 15.52
C ASP A 81 -38.28 6.00 16.56
N ASP A 82 -37.58 7.06 16.13
CA ASP A 82 -36.93 8.04 17.02
C ASP A 82 -37.92 8.78 17.94
N ASP A 83 -39.11 9.15 17.43
CA ASP A 83 -40.15 9.80 18.23
C ASP A 83 -40.79 8.82 19.23
N LEU A 84 -40.84 7.52 18.89
CA LEU A 84 -41.37 6.48 19.77
C LEU A 84 -40.39 6.13 20.90
N VAL A 85 -39.09 6.15 20.62
CA VAL A 85 -38.02 6.01 21.62
C VAL A 85 -38.01 7.23 22.55
N ALA A 86 -38.13 8.45 22.01
CA ALA A 86 -38.17 9.67 22.80
C ALA A 86 -39.39 9.76 23.74
N ASN A 87 -40.52 9.15 23.35
CA ASN A 87 -41.73 9.08 24.17
C ASN A 87 -41.78 7.86 25.12
N GLY A 88 -40.72 7.05 25.16
CA GLY A 88 -40.63 5.88 26.04
C GLY A 88 -41.62 4.76 25.70
N ILE A 89 -42.10 4.72 24.44
CA ILE A 89 -42.99 3.68 23.92
C ILE A 89 -42.18 2.50 23.40
N LEU A 90 -40.97 2.77 22.89
CA LEU A 90 -39.97 1.79 22.48
C LEU A 90 -38.70 1.97 23.33
N ASP A 91 -38.12 0.86 23.77
CA ASP A 91 -36.78 0.87 24.36
C ASP A 91 -35.79 1.36 23.27
N GLY A 92 -35.01 2.39 23.58
CA GLY A 92 -33.94 2.87 22.70
C GLY A 92 -32.83 1.82 22.51
N PRO A 93 -31.93 2.01 21.54
CA PRO A 93 -30.78 1.14 21.38
C PRO A 93 -29.98 1.12 22.68
N LYS A 94 -29.94 -0.06 23.33
CA LYS A 94 -29.17 -0.27 24.55
C LYS A 94 -27.70 -0.08 24.23
N SER A 95 -26.97 0.58 25.12
CA SER A 95 -25.52 0.64 25.00
C SER A 95 -24.91 -0.78 25.10
N PHE A 96 -23.70 -0.98 24.58
CA PHE A 96 -23.01 -2.28 24.71
C PHE A 96 -22.89 -2.73 26.19
N GLN A 97 -22.75 -1.77 27.12
CA GLN A 97 -22.70 -2.02 28.57
C GLN A 97 -24.06 -2.46 29.16
N GLU A 98 -25.17 -2.18 28.48
CA GLU A 98 -26.54 -2.56 28.85
C GLU A 98 -27.02 -3.82 28.13
N GLY A 99 -26.11 -4.56 27.48
CA GLY A 99 -26.41 -5.75 26.69
C GLY A 99 -26.90 -5.45 25.27
N GLY A 100 -26.68 -4.24 24.77
CA GLY A 100 -26.87 -3.88 23.37
C GLY A 100 -25.69 -4.27 22.49
N ARG A 101 -25.86 -4.11 21.17
CA ARG A 101 -24.81 -4.40 20.18
C ARG A 101 -23.82 -3.23 20.11
N ASP A 102 -22.58 -3.52 19.72
CA ASP A 102 -21.57 -2.49 19.46
C ASP A 102 -22.09 -1.49 18.41
N GLU A 103 -22.20 -0.21 18.80
CA GLU A 103 -22.75 0.86 17.98
C GLU A 103 -21.89 1.13 16.73
N VAL A 104 -20.57 0.95 16.86
CA VAL A 104 -19.66 1.05 15.71
C VAL A 104 -19.98 -0.06 14.72
N MET A 105 -20.14 -1.29 15.19
CA MET A 105 -20.49 -2.44 14.33
C MET A 105 -21.85 -2.29 13.66
N LEU A 106 -22.84 -1.70 14.34
CA LEU A 106 -24.16 -1.43 13.78
C LEU A 106 -24.06 -0.44 12.60
N LYS A 107 -23.53 0.76 12.86
CA LYS A 107 -23.36 1.79 11.84
C LYS A 107 -22.48 1.32 10.69
N MET A 108 -21.38 0.63 11.01
CA MET A 108 -20.48 0.07 10.01
C MET A 108 -21.15 -1.01 9.16
N GLY A 109 -21.97 -1.87 9.78
CA GLY A 109 -22.77 -2.86 9.07
C GLY A 109 -23.76 -2.24 8.10
N GLU A 110 -24.48 -1.20 8.52
CA GLU A 110 -25.39 -0.44 7.64
C GLU A 110 -24.66 0.18 6.45
N THR A 111 -23.48 0.78 6.69
CA THR A 111 -22.64 1.38 5.64
C THR A 111 -22.11 0.34 4.65
N ILE A 112 -21.69 -0.83 5.14
CA ILE A 112 -21.08 -1.88 4.30
C ILE A 112 -22.12 -2.67 3.54
N HIS A 113 -23.33 -2.86 4.08
CA HIS A 113 -24.34 -3.74 3.48
C HIS A 113 -24.58 -3.53 1.97
N PRO A 114 -24.72 -2.29 1.46
CA PRO A 114 -24.92 -2.02 0.03
C PRO A 114 -23.74 -2.41 -0.86
N MET A 115 -22.53 -2.54 -0.29
CA MET A 115 -21.28 -2.85 -0.98
C MET A 115 -20.60 -4.11 -0.45
N LYS A 116 -21.36 -5.00 0.20
CA LYS A 116 -20.81 -6.17 0.89
C LYS A 116 -20.00 -7.09 -0.01
N ASP A 117 -20.36 -7.19 -1.29
CA ASP A 117 -19.69 -8.06 -2.26
C ASP A 117 -18.30 -7.54 -2.68
N SER A 118 -17.97 -6.29 -2.36
CA SER A 118 -16.63 -5.71 -2.55
C SER A 118 -15.60 -6.23 -1.55
N PHE A 119 -16.05 -6.77 -0.42
CA PHE A 119 -15.19 -7.22 0.69
C PHE A 119 -15.20 -8.73 0.82
N ILE A 120 -14.27 -9.39 0.14
CA ILE A 120 -14.25 -10.85 0.02
C ILE A 120 -13.41 -11.47 1.14
N VAL A 121 -13.94 -12.51 1.78
CA VAL A 121 -13.23 -13.35 2.73
C VAL A 121 -13.08 -14.75 2.16
N ALA A 122 -11.83 -15.19 1.98
CA ALA A 122 -11.49 -16.51 1.44
C ALA A 122 -10.78 -17.37 2.50
N PHE A 123 -11.29 -18.57 2.73
CA PHE A 123 -10.75 -19.50 3.73
C PHE A 123 -9.72 -20.44 3.09
N LEU A 124 -8.44 -20.10 3.25
CA LEU A 124 -7.32 -20.86 2.67
C LEU A 124 -6.93 -22.08 3.52
N ASN A 125 -6.83 -21.93 4.84
CA ASN A 125 -6.57 -23.02 5.78
C ASN A 125 -7.89 -23.53 6.38
N TRP A 126 -8.54 -24.47 5.69
CA TRP A 126 -9.85 -25.02 6.08
C TRP A 126 -9.76 -26.53 6.37
N SER A 127 -10.75 -27.06 7.08
CA SER A 127 -10.72 -28.44 7.59
C SER A 127 -10.73 -29.53 6.51
N GLY A 128 -11.26 -29.25 5.32
CA GLY A 128 -11.26 -30.17 4.19
C GLY A 128 -10.09 -30.00 3.21
N ALA A 129 -9.08 -29.19 3.56
CA ALA A 129 -7.87 -29.07 2.76
C ALA A 129 -7.13 -30.40 2.70
N GLN A 130 -6.81 -30.88 1.50
CA GLN A 130 -6.05 -32.11 1.32
C GLN A 130 -4.61 -31.93 1.80
N PRO A 131 -3.98 -32.92 2.46
CA PRO A 131 -2.61 -32.82 2.95
C PRO A 131 -1.60 -32.43 1.84
N GLU A 132 -1.82 -32.93 0.63
CA GLU A 132 -1.01 -32.65 -0.55
C GLU A 132 -1.00 -31.15 -0.92
N ASN A 133 -2.11 -30.44 -0.71
CA ASN A 133 -2.23 -29.00 -1.00
C ASN A 133 -1.57 -28.11 0.06
N LEU A 134 -1.17 -28.69 1.20
CA LEU A 134 -0.46 -27.99 2.28
C LEU A 134 1.06 -28.11 2.15
N ILE A 135 1.54 -28.87 1.15
CA ILE A 135 2.94 -29.12 0.88
C ILE A 135 3.31 -28.45 -0.43
N VAL A 136 4.50 -27.83 -0.47
CA VAL A 136 5.03 -27.26 -1.72
C VAL A 136 5.34 -28.41 -2.68
N PRO A 137 4.84 -28.40 -3.94
CA PRO A 137 5.08 -29.48 -4.88
C PRO A 137 6.57 -29.74 -5.14
N ASP A 138 6.95 -31.01 -5.33
CA ASP A 138 8.35 -31.42 -5.53
C ASP A 138 9.01 -30.74 -6.73
N SER A 139 8.26 -30.49 -7.81
CA SER A 139 8.76 -29.76 -8.97
C SER A 139 9.13 -28.31 -8.66
N VAL A 140 8.40 -27.66 -7.75
CA VAL A 140 8.70 -26.31 -7.27
C VAL A 140 9.91 -26.34 -6.34
N MET A 141 9.98 -27.33 -5.45
CA MET A 141 11.15 -27.54 -4.58
C MET A 141 12.42 -27.82 -5.39
N GLN A 142 12.32 -28.62 -6.46
CA GLN A 142 13.42 -28.92 -7.36
C GLN A 142 13.85 -27.69 -8.15
N CYS A 143 12.91 -26.93 -8.72
CA CYS A 143 13.21 -25.67 -9.41
C CYS A 143 13.92 -24.65 -8.49
N ARG A 144 13.52 -24.59 -7.21
CA ARG A 144 14.21 -23.79 -6.18
C ARG A 144 15.65 -24.27 -5.97
N ASN A 145 15.86 -25.58 -5.86
CA ASN A 145 17.19 -26.16 -5.65
C ASN A 145 18.12 -25.96 -6.86
N ASP A 146 17.57 -26.04 -8.08
CA ASP A 146 18.33 -25.88 -9.32
C ASP A 146 18.71 -24.41 -9.59
N ASN A 147 18.00 -23.45 -8.97
CA ASN A 147 18.27 -22.02 -9.07
C ASN A 147 18.58 -21.39 -7.70
N PRO A 148 19.72 -21.72 -7.07
CA PRO A 148 20.08 -21.20 -5.76
C PRO A 148 20.28 -19.68 -5.73
N GLN A 149 20.46 -19.01 -6.88
CA GLN A 149 20.48 -17.55 -6.97
C GLN A 149 19.08 -16.90 -6.81
N VAL A 150 18.00 -17.67 -6.96
CA VAL A 150 16.63 -17.27 -6.61
C VAL A 150 16.35 -17.52 -5.12
N GLN A 151 17.20 -18.32 -4.46
CA GLN A 151 17.23 -18.54 -3.01
C GLN A 151 18.14 -17.52 -2.31
N GLU A 152 18.05 -16.22 -2.64
CA GLU A 152 18.74 -15.20 -1.80
C GLU A 152 18.17 -15.16 -0.37
N ALA A 153 17.03 -15.80 -0.13
CA ALA A 153 16.60 -16.09 1.22
C ALA A 153 17.39 -17.29 1.80
N PRO A 154 18.23 -17.09 2.83
CA PRO A 154 18.82 -18.22 3.53
C PRO A 154 17.68 -19.09 4.06
N ASN A 155 17.79 -20.40 3.83
CA ASN A 155 16.86 -21.42 4.31
C ASN A 155 16.94 -21.49 5.85
N ARG A 156 16.45 -20.44 6.52
CA ARG A 156 16.30 -20.36 7.95
C ARG A 156 15.03 -21.11 8.29
N LYS A 157 15.08 -21.84 9.40
CA LYS A 157 13.89 -22.48 9.93
C LYS A 157 12.83 -21.39 10.07
N ARG A 158 11.66 -21.62 9.47
CA ARG A 158 10.47 -20.83 9.74
C ARG A 158 10.25 -20.79 11.24
N ASP A 159 10.67 -19.70 11.86
CA ASP A 159 10.65 -19.62 13.30
C ASP A 159 9.19 -19.46 13.75
N PHE A 160 8.79 -20.29 14.71
CA PHE A 160 7.44 -20.27 15.25
C PHE A 160 7.28 -19.02 16.11
N ARG A 161 6.48 -18.05 15.65
CA ARG A 161 6.19 -16.81 16.39
C ARG A 161 5.03 -16.91 17.38
N GLY A 162 4.37 -18.06 17.44
CA GLY A 162 3.27 -18.30 18.37
C GLY A 162 2.06 -18.95 17.73
N GLU A 163 0.99 -19.07 18.52
CA GLU A 163 -0.30 -19.62 18.11
C GLU A 163 -1.36 -18.53 18.17
N THR A 164 -2.16 -18.42 17.12
CA THR A 164 -3.37 -17.60 17.11
C THR A 164 -4.60 -18.49 17.03
N ARG A 165 -5.77 -17.93 17.36
CA ARG A 165 -7.06 -18.63 17.28
C ARG A 165 -7.90 -18.02 16.18
N THR A 166 -8.49 -18.86 15.35
CA THR A 166 -9.52 -18.46 14.39
C THR A 166 -10.85 -18.19 15.10
N LEU A 167 -11.82 -17.60 14.38
CA LEU A 167 -13.17 -17.34 14.91
C LEU A 167 -13.90 -18.62 15.37
N ASP A 168 -13.62 -19.76 14.76
CA ASP A 168 -14.12 -21.09 15.15
C ASP A 168 -13.31 -21.75 16.28
N GLY A 169 -12.32 -21.03 16.85
CA GLY A 169 -11.53 -21.48 18.00
C GLY A 169 -10.39 -22.44 17.64
N ARG A 170 -10.12 -22.65 16.35
CA ARG A 170 -9.02 -23.50 15.89
C ARG A 170 -7.68 -22.80 16.11
N LEU A 171 -6.73 -23.54 16.67
CA LEU A 171 -5.35 -23.07 16.85
C LEU A 171 -4.62 -23.08 15.50
N VAL A 172 -3.98 -21.97 15.16
CA VAL A 172 -3.18 -21.80 13.94
C VAL A 172 -1.79 -21.32 14.33
N LYS A 173 -0.77 -22.02 13.81
CA LYS A 173 0.63 -21.64 14.00
C LYS A 173 0.95 -20.42 13.15
N VAL A 174 1.52 -19.41 13.76
CA VAL A 174 2.09 -18.25 13.07
C VAL A 174 3.51 -18.61 12.64
N ILE A 175 3.74 -18.51 11.34
CA ILE A 175 4.99 -18.83 10.69
C ILE A 175 5.65 -17.50 10.34
N ASP A 176 6.89 -17.30 10.79
CA ASP A 176 7.74 -16.24 10.31
C ASP A 176 8.43 -16.69 9.02
N ASP A 177 8.13 -16.02 7.91
CA ASP A 177 8.71 -16.24 6.57
C ASP A 177 9.42 -14.94 6.14
N ASP A 178 9.88 -14.12 7.11
CA ASP A 178 10.73 -12.94 6.88
C ASP A 178 12.08 -13.43 6.32
N ASP A 179 12.08 -13.77 5.03
CA ASP A 179 13.26 -13.86 4.19
C ASP A 179 14.04 -12.53 4.25
N GLU A 180 15.34 -12.54 3.94
CA GLU A 180 16.13 -11.30 3.91
C GLU A 180 15.44 -10.24 3.04
N ASP A 181 15.08 -9.10 3.65
CA ASP A 181 14.39 -8.01 2.98
C ASP A 181 15.17 -7.61 1.72
N MET A 182 14.58 -7.84 0.55
CA MET A 182 15.12 -7.31 -0.69
C MET A 182 14.89 -5.81 -0.70
N ASP A 183 15.83 -5.05 -0.13
CA ASP A 183 15.69 -3.60 -0.06
C ASP A 183 15.74 -3.00 -1.47
N CYS A 184 14.68 -2.29 -1.81
CA CYS A 184 14.52 -1.51 -3.01
C CYS A 184 13.55 -0.36 -2.73
N GLU A 185 14.10 0.80 -2.37
CA GLU A 185 13.38 2.02 -1.97
C GLU A 185 12.12 2.34 -2.79
N PHE A 186 12.16 2.17 -4.11
CA PHE A 186 11.03 2.48 -4.98
C PHE A 186 9.97 1.38 -5.09
N PHE A 187 10.23 0.18 -4.58
CA PHE A 187 9.25 -0.90 -4.46
C PHE A 187 8.69 -1.06 -3.04
N ASN A 188 9.24 -0.34 -2.06
CA ASN A 188 8.75 -0.36 -0.68
C ASN A 188 7.29 0.08 -0.59
N ASN A 189 6.85 0.99 -1.46
CA ASN A 189 5.44 1.35 -1.57
C ASN A 189 5.09 1.83 -2.98
N ARG A 190 3.78 1.83 -3.27
CA ARG A 190 3.22 2.29 -4.55
C ARG A 190 3.63 3.72 -4.89
N GLN A 191 3.69 4.62 -3.90
CA GLN A 191 3.99 6.03 -4.15
C GLN A 191 5.43 6.24 -4.62
N ALA A 192 6.38 5.50 -4.05
CA ALA A 192 7.77 5.54 -4.44
C ALA A 192 7.96 5.06 -5.90
N PHE A 193 7.29 3.98 -6.29
CA PHE A 193 7.29 3.51 -7.68
C PHE A 193 6.66 4.52 -8.64
N LEU A 194 5.55 5.16 -8.23
CA LEU A 194 4.91 6.22 -9.02
C LEU A 194 5.81 7.44 -9.17
N ASN A 195 6.58 7.81 -8.14
CA ASN A 195 7.54 8.92 -8.21
C ASN A 195 8.68 8.58 -9.17
N LEU A 196 9.22 7.35 -9.12
CA LEU A 196 10.20 6.86 -10.11
C LEU A 196 9.65 7.00 -11.53
N CYS A 197 8.43 6.54 -11.75
CA CYS A 197 7.82 6.59 -13.08
C CYS A 197 7.55 8.01 -13.56
N ARG A 198 7.07 8.89 -12.68
CA ARG A 198 6.83 10.31 -13.02
C ARG A 198 8.12 11.05 -13.34
N GLY A 199 9.15 10.89 -12.50
CA GLY A 199 10.41 11.60 -12.67
C GLY A 199 11.23 11.12 -13.87
N ASN A 200 11.06 9.88 -14.31
CA ASN A 200 11.73 9.35 -15.52
C ASN A 200 10.81 9.23 -16.74
N HIS A 201 9.60 9.77 -16.66
CA HIS A 201 8.59 9.67 -17.72
C HIS A 201 8.32 8.23 -18.19
N TYR A 202 8.37 7.28 -17.26
CA TYR A 202 8.02 5.90 -17.53
C TYR A 202 6.50 5.74 -17.63
N GLN A 203 6.06 5.13 -18.72
CA GLN A 203 4.66 5.04 -19.09
C GLN A 203 4.29 3.60 -19.47
N PHE A 204 3.03 3.24 -19.22
CA PHE A 204 2.46 1.91 -19.46
C PHE A 204 1.22 1.95 -20.37
N ASP A 205 1.01 3.06 -21.08
CA ASP A 205 -0.17 3.30 -21.91
C ASP A 205 -0.08 2.69 -23.32
N GLU A 206 1.13 2.38 -23.80
CA GLU A 206 1.37 1.67 -25.05
C GLU A 206 2.40 0.55 -24.87
N LEU A 207 2.27 -0.53 -25.66
CA LEU A 207 3.17 -1.69 -25.56
C LEU A 207 4.65 -1.32 -25.67
N ARG A 208 5.02 -0.41 -26.59
CA ARG A 208 6.41 0.02 -26.76
C ARG A 208 6.92 0.73 -25.50
N ARG A 209 6.12 1.63 -24.93
CA ARG A 209 6.45 2.39 -23.73
C ARG A 209 6.48 1.49 -22.50
N ALA A 210 5.52 0.57 -22.37
CA ALA A 210 5.51 -0.45 -21.32
C ALA A 210 6.75 -1.35 -21.36
N LYS A 211 7.18 -1.83 -22.54
CA LYS A 211 8.40 -2.63 -22.69
C LYS A 211 9.65 -1.86 -22.25
N HIS A 212 9.77 -0.60 -22.66
CA HIS A 212 10.88 0.27 -22.25
C HIS A 212 10.87 0.49 -20.73
N THR A 213 9.71 0.82 -20.16
CA THR A 213 9.55 0.99 -18.72
C THR A 213 9.93 -0.28 -17.96
N SER A 214 9.42 -1.45 -18.35
CA SER A 214 9.76 -2.73 -17.72
C SER A 214 11.27 -3.02 -17.80
N MET A 215 11.91 -2.74 -18.94
CA MET A 215 13.35 -2.88 -19.11
C MET A 215 14.13 -1.95 -18.15
N MET A 216 13.72 -0.70 -18.02
CA MET A 216 14.36 0.25 -17.10
C MET A 216 14.16 -0.13 -15.64
N VAL A 217 12.97 -0.61 -15.27
CA VAL A 217 12.68 -1.12 -13.93
C VAL A 217 13.56 -2.33 -13.59
N LEU A 218 13.72 -3.28 -14.52
CA LEU A 218 14.64 -4.41 -14.36
C LEU A 218 16.09 -3.94 -14.23
N TRP A 219 16.48 -2.93 -15.00
CA TRP A 219 17.82 -2.36 -14.91
C TRP A 219 18.07 -1.73 -13.52
N HIS A 220 17.12 -0.96 -12.97
CA HIS A 220 17.23 -0.39 -11.62
C HIS A 220 17.29 -1.48 -10.54
N LEU A 221 16.58 -2.59 -10.70
CA LEU A 221 16.67 -3.74 -9.79
C LEU A 221 18.06 -4.39 -9.81
N HIS A 222 18.69 -4.48 -10.98
CA HIS A 222 20.03 -5.06 -11.14
C HIS A 222 21.18 -4.09 -10.80
N ASN A 223 20.90 -2.79 -10.69
CA ASN A 223 21.88 -1.74 -10.43
C ASN A 223 21.32 -0.81 -9.34
N LYS A 224 21.18 -1.33 -8.12
CA LYS A 224 20.54 -0.63 -7.00
C LYS A 224 21.18 0.73 -6.68
N ASP A 225 22.49 0.82 -6.86
CA ASP A 225 23.30 2.02 -6.59
C ASP A 225 23.32 3.01 -7.77
N ALA A 226 22.70 2.66 -8.90
CA ALA A 226 22.68 3.55 -10.05
C ALA A 226 21.78 4.77 -9.78
N PRO A 227 22.18 5.97 -10.24
CA PRO A 227 21.35 7.17 -10.13
C PRO A 227 19.97 6.95 -10.80
N LYS A 228 18.92 7.01 -9.99
CA LYS A 228 17.54 6.76 -10.44
C LYS A 228 16.94 7.94 -11.20
N PHE A 229 17.46 9.15 -10.98
CA PHE A 229 17.04 10.37 -11.65
C PHE A 229 18.27 11.09 -12.18
N VAL A 230 18.44 11.06 -13.50
CA VAL A 230 19.57 11.72 -14.15
C VAL A 230 19.10 13.07 -14.69
N GLN A 231 19.77 14.13 -14.27
CA GLN A 231 19.45 15.48 -14.73
C GLN A 231 19.95 15.67 -16.16
N GLN A 232 19.13 16.31 -17.00
CA GLN A 232 19.50 16.63 -18.38
C GLN A 232 19.94 18.09 -18.49
N CYS A 233 21.01 18.34 -19.23
CA CYS A 233 21.47 19.70 -19.50
C CYS A 233 20.50 20.42 -20.44
N ALA A 234 19.91 21.52 -19.99
CA ALA A 234 18.94 22.32 -20.76
C ALA A 234 19.49 22.92 -22.06
N ALA A 235 20.82 23.00 -22.22
CA ALA A 235 21.46 23.54 -23.42
C ALA A 235 21.77 22.46 -24.48
N CYS A 236 22.19 21.26 -24.08
CA CYS A 236 22.64 20.21 -25.00
C CYS A 236 21.82 18.91 -24.94
N ASN A 237 20.84 18.83 -24.04
CA ASN A 237 19.97 17.69 -23.77
C ASN A 237 20.72 16.38 -23.44
N ARG A 238 22.00 16.48 -23.05
CA ARG A 238 22.77 15.33 -22.56
C ARG A 238 22.58 15.19 -21.06
N GLU A 239 22.51 13.94 -20.63
CA GLU A 239 22.52 13.54 -19.23
C GLU A 239 23.81 14.01 -18.54
N ILE A 240 23.67 14.64 -17.37
CA ILE A 240 24.79 15.13 -16.56
C ILE A 240 25.17 14.02 -15.57
N LEU A 241 26.02 13.10 -16.03
CA LEU A 241 26.37 11.88 -15.28
C LEU A 241 27.56 12.05 -14.32
N THR A 242 28.41 13.06 -14.53
CA THR A 242 29.66 13.25 -13.78
C THR A 242 30.00 14.74 -13.68
N GLY A 243 30.84 15.11 -12.71
CA GLY A 243 31.37 16.47 -12.55
C GLY A 243 30.43 17.40 -11.78
N THR A 244 30.39 18.68 -12.18
CA THR A 244 29.52 19.68 -11.51
C THR A 244 28.30 20.00 -12.39
N ARG A 245 27.09 19.85 -11.85
CA ARG A 245 25.86 20.37 -12.47
C ARG A 245 25.60 21.78 -11.96
N TYR A 246 25.12 22.67 -12.82
CA TYR A 246 24.81 24.05 -12.48
C TYR A 246 23.29 24.24 -12.51
N HIS A 247 22.67 24.22 -11.32
CA HIS A 247 21.23 24.22 -11.14
C HIS A 247 20.68 25.63 -10.87
N CYS A 248 19.50 25.95 -11.41
CA CYS A 248 18.77 27.17 -11.10
C CYS A 248 17.71 26.93 -10.02
N ASN A 249 17.81 27.61 -8.88
CA ASN A 249 16.78 27.50 -7.82
C ASN A 249 15.47 28.25 -8.14
N THR A 250 15.43 29.03 -9.22
CA THR A 250 14.28 29.87 -9.57
C THR A 250 13.49 29.32 -10.76
N CYS A 251 14.18 28.72 -11.74
CA CYS A 251 13.54 28.11 -12.90
C CYS A 251 13.25 26.64 -12.62
N ALA A 252 12.10 26.14 -13.07
CA ALA A 252 11.79 24.72 -13.01
C ALA A 252 12.75 23.93 -13.92
N ASP A 253 13.33 22.85 -13.39
CA ASP A 253 14.14 21.85 -14.11
C ASP A 253 15.23 22.44 -15.02
N TYR A 254 15.91 23.50 -14.54
CA TYR A 254 16.97 24.15 -15.30
C TYR A 254 18.35 23.80 -14.74
N ASP A 255 19.00 22.85 -15.41
CA ASP A 255 20.35 22.40 -15.12
C ASP A 255 21.26 22.54 -16.34
N LEU A 256 22.50 22.97 -16.13
CA LEU A 256 23.54 22.98 -17.16
C LEU A 256 24.71 22.07 -16.77
N CYS A 257 25.24 21.32 -17.73
CA CYS A 257 26.51 20.62 -17.54
C CYS A 257 27.68 21.62 -17.50
N GLU A 258 28.80 21.21 -16.92
CA GLU A 258 29.99 22.04 -16.78
C GLU A 258 30.50 22.61 -18.11
N GLU A 259 30.44 21.83 -19.20
CA GLU A 259 30.82 22.29 -20.55
C GLU A 259 29.93 23.42 -21.07
N CYS A 260 28.61 23.31 -20.87
CA CYS A 260 27.63 24.30 -21.31
C CYS A 260 27.59 25.53 -20.40
N TYR A 261 27.94 25.36 -19.12
CA TYR A 261 28.10 26.49 -18.21
C TYR A 261 29.32 27.34 -18.56
N ARG A 262 30.45 26.71 -18.92
CA ARG A 262 31.70 27.41 -19.28
C ARG A 262 31.64 28.15 -20.62
N LYS A 263 30.71 27.80 -21.50
CA LYS A 263 30.54 28.43 -22.81
C LYS A 263 29.44 29.50 -22.70
N PRO A 264 29.79 30.80 -22.79
CA PRO A 264 28.80 31.88 -22.65
C PRO A 264 27.71 31.85 -23.74
N ASP A 265 28.00 31.29 -24.91
CA ASP A 265 27.08 31.23 -26.05
C ASP A 265 26.06 30.08 -25.98
N THR A 266 26.19 29.15 -25.02
CA THR A 266 25.30 27.98 -24.91
C THR A 266 24.09 28.20 -24.01
N ASN A 267 24.08 29.23 -23.16
CA ASN A 267 22.86 29.63 -22.47
C ASN A 267 22.01 30.45 -23.46
N ARG A 268 21.07 29.79 -24.14
CA ARG A 268 20.15 30.40 -25.12
C ARG A 268 19.11 31.32 -24.47
N GLY A 269 19.51 32.15 -23.51
CA GLY A 269 18.67 33.17 -22.86
C GLY A 269 17.46 32.62 -22.09
N SER A 270 17.40 31.32 -21.83
CA SER A 270 16.25 30.68 -21.17
C SER A 270 16.28 30.85 -19.65
N CYS A 271 17.45 31.09 -19.05
CA CYS A 271 17.59 31.40 -17.63
C CYS A 271 18.57 32.56 -17.42
N THR A 272 18.09 33.62 -16.75
CA THR A 272 18.87 34.82 -16.39
C THR A 272 19.30 34.83 -14.92
N HIS A 273 18.95 33.79 -14.15
CA HIS A 273 19.25 33.68 -12.73
C HIS A 273 20.66 33.12 -12.49
N ARG A 274 21.19 33.36 -11.29
CA ARG A 274 22.46 32.79 -10.86
C ARG A 274 22.32 31.28 -10.64
N LEU A 275 23.09 30.50 -11.39
CA LEU A 275 23.15 29.05 -11.21
C LEU A 275 24.05 28.68 -10.02
N GLN A 276 23.63 27.69 -9.25
CA GLN A 276 24.39 27.11 -8.14
C GLN A 276 25.10 25.82 -8.58
N PRO A 277 26.40 25.67 -8.29
CA PRO A 277 27.09 24.41 -8.53
C PRO A 277 26.61 23.36 -7.54
N VAL A 278 26.22 22.20 -8.05
CA VAL A 278 25.89 21.01 -7.30
C VAL A 278 26.81 19.90 -7.81
N ALA A 279 27.56 19.27 -6.91
CA ALA A 279 28.38 18.13 -7.29
C ALA A 279 27.45 16.99 -7.75
N VAL A 280 27.72 16.43 -8.93
CA VAL A 280 27.08 15.18 -9.34
C VAL A 280 27.87 14.09 -8.64
N GLU A 281 27.27 13.49 -7.62
CA GLU A 281 27.87 12.39 -6.88
C GLU A 281 28.08 11.22 -7.85
N THR A 282 29.33 11.02 -8.25
CA THR A 282 29.80 9.72 -8.72
C THR A 282 30.15 8.95 -7.47
N GLU A 283 29.34 7.98 -7.07
CA GLU A 283 29.65 7.13 -5.91
C GLU A 283 30.79 6.14 -6.22
N ASN A 284 31.97 6.67 -6.49
CA ASN A 284 33.24 5.99 -6.28
C ASN A 284 33.97 6.78 -5.19
N ASN A 285 33.99 6.21 -3.99
CA ASN A 285 34.59 6.69 -2.73
C ASN A 285 33.73 7.61 -1.85
N GLN A 286 33.03 6.99 -0.88
CA GLN A 286 33.08 7.45 0.50
C GLN A 286 33.46 6.27 1.42
N ASP A 287 34.76 6.14 1.68
CA ASP A 287 35.24 5.56 2.92
C ASP A 287 34.85 6.50 4.07
N GLY A 288 34.09 6.01 5.05
CA GLY A 288 33.92 6.80 6.27
C GLY A 288 32.85 6.49 7.30
N GLN A 289 32.08 5.38 7.29
CA GLN A 289 31.56 4.78 8.55
C GLN A 289 30.94 3.40 8.37
N ALA A 290 31.17 2.56 9.40
CA ALA A 290 31.01 1.10 9.45
C ALA A 290 29.64 0.53 9.04
N GLY A 291 29.67 -0.51 8.19
CA GLY A 291 28.53 -1.39 7.91
C GLY A 291 28.79 -2.38 6.76
N SER A 292 29.19 -3.61 7.11
CA SER A 292 29.24 -4.86 6.32
C SER A 292 29.17 -4.81 4.78
N SER A 293 30.32 -5.03 4.12
CA SER A 293 30.47 -5.16 2.67
C SER A 293 29.98 -6.52 2.13
N ASN A 294 29.00 -6.52 1.23
CA ASN A 294 28.70 -7.65 0.33
C ASN A 294 28.81 -7.21 -1.14
N GLY A 295 30.01 -6.80 -1.56
CA GLY A 295 30.33 -6.58 -2.97
C GLY A 295 30.78 -7.87 -3.65
N LEU A 296 30.22 -8.18 -4.83
CA LEU A 296 30.61 -9.34 -5.63
C LEU A 296 32.10 -9.30 -6.01
N THR A 297 32.78 -10.40 -5.75
CA THR A 297 34.20 -10.61 -6.03
C THR A 297 34.49 -10.53 -7.54
N GLU A 298 35.74 -10.25 -7.88
CA GLU A 298 36.20 -10.12 -9.27
C GLU A 298 36.00 -11.40 -10.10
N ALA A 299 35.95 -12.56 -9.44
CA ALA A 299 35.59 -13.85 -10.04
C ALA A 299 34.11 -13.89 -10.47
N GLN A 300 33.20 -13.41 -9.61
CA GLN A 300 31.76 -13.35 -9.89
C GLN A 300 31.42 -12.32 -10.98
N ARG A 301 32.20 -11.23 -11.08
CA ARG A 301 32.09 -10.26 -12.19
C ARG A 301 32.48 -10.86 -13.54
N ARG A 302 33.55 -11.67 -13.58
CA ARG A 302 33.98 -12.38 -14.80
C ARG A 302 32.99 -13.44 -15.25
N GLU A 303 32.32 -14.11 -14.31
CA GLU A 303 31.30 -15.11 -14.63
C GLU A 303 30.04 -14.48 -15.21
N ARG A 304 29.60 -13.34 -14.68
CA ARG A 304 28.48 -12.57 -15.23
C ARG A 304 28.75 -12.07 -16.65
N GLN A 305 29.98 -11.69 -16.97
CA GLN A 305 30.38 -11.31 -18.34
C GLN A 305 30.41 -12.49 -19.32
N ARG A 306 30.68 -13.71 -18.85
CA ARG A 306 30.64 -14.91 -19.69
C ARG A 306 29.22 -15.35 -20.04
N ASN A 307 28.25 -15.10 -19.16
CA ASN A 307 26.84 -15.47 -19.37
C ASN A 307 26.05 -14.46 -20.23
N LEU A 308 26.69 -13.36 -20.66
CA LEU A 308 26.11 -12.30 -21.50
C LEU A 308 26.55 -12.36 -22.97
N GLN A 309 27.45 -13.28 -23.34
CA GLN A 309 27.83 -13.61 -24.72
C GLN A 309 27.14 -14.90 -25.17
#